data_AF-A0A2H0Y0W1-F1
#
_entry.id   AF-A0A2H0Y0W1-F1
#
_cell.length_a   1.000
_cell.length_b   1.000
_cell.length_c   1.000
_cell.angle_alpha   90.00
_cell.angle_beta   90.00
_cell.angle_gamma   90.00
#
_symmetry.space_group_name_H-M   'P 1'
#
loop_
_entity.id
_entity.type
_entity.pdbx_description
1 polymer ?
#
loop_
_entity_poly.entity_id
_entity_poly.type
_entity_poly.pdbx_seq_one_letter_code
_entity_poly.pdbx_strand_id
1 'polypeptide(L)'
;MLKRISVSVILLITIFTLSARAEEVLTLDSFIKTAIQNNPAYQASAKEYLVAIEANKSAHALEDWNLIAAGVLTGASASPTGGFSPTYQQVATYSLGAEKYIAATGTTIKIEHSNARYVAEYPTMTIPGLGTLDISPRTPSYSPSLSIQIVQPLMKNGFGLAAKNGLKLSDYATKLATLKLSEDWEDFITRLHNEYLTWQLCHINVKLYQEKTKKVETQLSLTQKQVGYGLSEELDLVQMKQKLQGYKLMLEQSKMACQNQTQNILLLIGKEQNQELLPAKFKKDGSVLSESAALTYLAQSSNIKQTTNLLVEMQSTTLDTKKDATKPEVNLIGEFKPKGYGYGFSDSLSTIGNYAEYTLTVSASRPLANYQAKADAKQAELEYEKTLKTQENTLLNSKMGLTTLYTNLEYLTTMVELNNKNLELAQKRLTLEQKKFSQGRSSVYFLLQGEDDVLAAENSLNETIFAREKVINQIKALTDRYLVEYKDVLTL
;
A
#
# COMPACT_ATOMS: atom_id res chain seq x y z
N MET A 1 25.97 -66.45 45.84
CA MET A 1 25.68 -65.75 44.55
C MET A 1 24.25 -65.22 44.62
N LEU A 2 23.96 -64.06 44.01
CA LEU A 2 22.71 -63.26 44.02
C LEU A 2 22.58 -62.27 45.20
N LYS A 3 23.06 -61.03 45.05
CA LYS A 3 22.44 -59.81 44.45
C LYS A 3 21.52 -59.06 45.43
N ARG A 4 22.10 -58.02 46.04
CA ARG A 4 21.41 -56.91 46.73
C ARG A 4 20.55 -56.14 45.71
N ILE A 5 19.30 -55.89 46.05
CA ILE A 5 18.43 -54.92 45.37
C ILE A 5 18.19 -53.77 46.35
N SER A 6 18.78 -52.63 46.04
CA SER A 6 18.54 -51.35 46.70
C SER A 6 17.31 -50.72 46.07
N VAL A 7 16.24 -50.53 46.85
CA VAL A 7 15.06 -49.76 46.40
C VAL A 7 15.27 -48.32 46.84
N SER A 8 15.64 -47.46 45.89
CA SER A 8 15.69 -46.01 46.08
C SER A 8 14.30 -45.42 45.89
N VAL A 9 13.74 -44.84 46.96
CA VAL A 9 12.54 -44.02 46.92
C VAL A 9 12.94 -42.66 46.33
N ILE A 10 12.50 -42.39 45.09
CA ILE A 10 12.66 -41.09 44.45
C ILE A 10 11.47 -40.22 44.88
N LEU A 11 11.74 -39.28 45.78
CA LEU A 11 10.82 -38.22 46.18
C LEU A 11 10.78 -37.17 45.05
N LEU A 12 9.70 -37.17 44.27
CA LEU A 12 9.47 -36.18 43.22
C LEU A 12 8.98 -34.87 43.87
N ILE A 13 9.91 -33.93 44.10
CA ILE A 13 9.57 -32.57 44.52
C ILE A 13 9.14 -31.80 43.26
N THR A 14 7.83 -31.70 43.04
CA THR A 14 7.24 -30.77 42.08
C THR A 14 7.42 -29.35 42.61
N ILE A 15 8.45 -28.66 42.12
CA ILE A 15 8.64 -27.23 42.31
C ILE A 15 7.58 -26.53 41.45
N PHE A 16 6.47 -26.12 42.06
CA PHE A 16 5.59 -25.11 41.50
C PHE A 16 6.37 -23.80 41.47
N THR A 17 6.99 -23.47 40.34
CA THR A 17 7.41 -22.09 40.08
C THR A 17 6.15 -21.27 39.89
N LEU A 18 5.70 -20.60 40.95
CA LEU A 18 4.85 -19.42 40.81
C LEU A 18 5.68 -18.42 39.99
N SER A 19 5.47 -18.37 38.69
CA SER A 19 5.97 -17.27 37.87
C SER A 19 5.31 -16.01 38.41
N ALA A 20 6.05 -15.23 39.19
CA ALA A 20 5.70 -13.86 39.45
C ALA A 20 5.54 -13.19 38.08
N ARG A 21 4.29 -12.94 37.68
CA ARG A 21 3.99 -12.16 36.47
C ARG A 21 4.58 -10.79 36.70
N ALA A 22 5.73 -10.51 36.10
CA ALA A 22 6.29 -9.18 36.12
C ALA A 22 5.35 -8.28 35.32
N GLU A 23 4.87 -7.19 35.94
CA GLU A 23 4.17 -6.12 35.22
C GLU A 23 5.10 -5.59 34.13
N GLU A 24 4.82 -5.93 32.87
CA GLU A 24 5.56 -5.41 31.74
C GLU A 24 5.06 -4.00 31.42
N VAL A 25 5.94 -3.01 31.58
CA VAL A 25 5.63 -1.62 31.23
C VAL A 25 6.00 -1.39 29.77
N LEU A 26 4.99 -1.15 28.94
CA LEU A 26 5.17 -0.89 27.52
C LEU A 26 5.28 0.61 27.26
N THR A 27 6.33 1.04 26.55
CA THR A 27 6.48 2.42 26.07
C THR A 27 5.83 2.59 24.70
N LEU A 28 5.49 3.83 24.32
CA LEU A 28 4.95 4.15 22.99
C LEU A 28 5.89 3.69 21.86
N ASP A 29 7.18 3.99 21.98
CA ASP A 29 8.20 3.58 21.01
C ASP A 29 8.29 2.06 20.88
N SER A 30 8.34 1.33 22.01
CA SER A 30 8.37 -0.13 22.01
C SER A 30 7.08 -0.72 21.44
N PHE A 31 5.93 -0.12 21.72
CA PHE A 31 4.63 -0.53 21.17
C PHE A 31 4.64 -0.42 19.64
N ILE A 32 5.04 0.74 19.10
CA ILE A 32 5.07 0.98 17.66
C ILE A 32 6.05 0.03 16.98
N LYS A 33 7.26 -0.12 17.50
CA LYS A 33 8.28 -1.01 16.92
C LYS A 33 7.81 -2.47 16.89
N THR A 34 7.20 -2.94 17.98
CA THR A 34 6.67 -4.32 18.04
C THR A 34 5.47 -4.50 17.12
N ALA A 35 4.59 -3.51 17.02
CA ALA A 35 3.44 -3.54 16.13
C ALA A 35 3.88 -3.56 14.65
N ILE A 36 4.85 -2.73 14.25
CA ILE A 36 5.40 -2.74 12.88
C ILE A 36 5.91 -4.13 12.50
N GLN A 37 6.63 -4.81 13.40
CA GLN A 37 7.20 -6.13 13.11
C GLN A 37 6.14 -7.23 12.97
N ASN A 38 5.08 -7.19 13.79
CA ASN A 38 4.13 -8.30 13.91
C ASN A 38 2.80 -8.07 13.18
N ASN A 39 2.46 -6.85 12.78
CA ASN A 39 1.12 -6.53 12.30
C ASN A 39 0.95 -6.87 10.79
N PRO A 40 -0.05 -7.68 10.42
CA PRO A 40 -0.31 -8.02 9.02
C PRO A 40 -0.61 -6.82 8.11
N ALA A 41 -1.18 -5.73 8.64
CA ALA A 41 -1.49 -4.54 7.85
C ALA A 41 -0.21 -3.84 7.36
N TYR A 42 0.85 -3.81 8.19
CA TYR A 42 2.15 -3.28 7.80
C TYR A 42 2.81 -4.15 6.72
N GLN A 43 2.75 -5.47 6.89
CA GLN A 43 3.30 -6.41 5.91
C GLN A 43 2.54 -6.35 4.57
N ALA A 44 1.22 -6.16 4.61
CA ALA A 44 0.40 -6.04 3.41
C ALA A 44 0.80 -4.83 2.54
N SER A 45 1.02 -3.65 3.14
CA SER A 45 1.45 -2.47 2.36
C SER A 45 2.82 -2.68 1.70
N ALA A 46 3.76 -3.31 2.41
CA ALA A 46 5.06 -3.68 1.83
C ALA A 46 4.90 -4.66 0.65
N LYS A 47 4.00 -5.65 0.75
CA LYS A 47 3.71 -6.56 -0.38
C LYS A 47 3.05 -5.87 -1.56
N GLU A 48 2.12 -4.94 -1.33
CA GLU A 48 1.52 -4.14 -2.41
C GLU A 48 2.58 -3.36 -3.19
N TYR A 49 3.56 -2.77 -2.48
CA TYR A 49 4.69 -2.11 -3.11
C TYR A 49 5.56 -3.07 -3.94
N LEU A 50 5.88 -4.26 -3.42
CA LEU A 50 6.64 -5.27 -4.17
C LEU A 50 5.89 -5.75 -5.42
N VAL A 51 4.56 -5.88 -5.36
CA VAL A 51 3.73 -6.18 -6.54
C VAL A 51 3.86 -5.08 -7.58
N ALA A 52 3.89 -3.81 -7.18
CA ALA A 52 4.09 -2.70 -8.11
C ALA A 52 5.48 -2.72 -8.78
N ILE A 53 6.54 -3.12 -8.05
CA ILE A 53 7.88 -3.31 -8.63
C ILE A 53 7.86 -4.42 -9.69
N GLU A 54 7.28 -5.58 -9.39
CA GLU A 54 7.22 -6.69 -10.35
C GLU A 54 6.32 -6.34 -11.56
N ALA A 55 5.26 -5.56 -11.36
CA ALA A 55 4.45 -5.02 -12.45
C ALA A 55 5.26 -4.08 -13.35
N ASN A 56 6.13 -3.24 -12.78
CA ASN A 56 7.03 -2.40 -13.55
C ASN A 56 8.03 -3.22 -14.36
N LYS A 57 8.69 -4.20 -13.71
CA LYS A 57 9.60 -5.13 -14.39
C LYS A 57 8.90 -5.86 -15.56
N SER A 58 7.66 -6.30 -15.36
CA SER A 58 6.84 -6.89 -16.41
C SER A 58 6.54 -5.93 -17.57
N ALA A 59 6.44 -4.62 -17.32
CA ALA A 59 6.28 -3.63 -18.39
C ALA A 59 7.56 -3.46 -19.21
N HIS A 60 8.73 -3.51 -18.57
CA HIS A 60 10.04 -3.46 -19.24
C HIS A 60 10.36 -4.73 -20.04
N ALA A 61 9.65 -5.84 -19.79
CA ALA A 61 9.74 -7.05 -20.63
C ALA A 61 9.35 -6.81 -22.10
N LEU A 62 8.73 -5.67 -22.43
CA LEU A 62 8.55 -5.22 -23.81
C LEU A 62 9.88 -5.21 -24.61
N GLU A 63 11.02 -4.98 -23.95
CA GLU A 63 12.35 -4.93 -24.58
C GLU A 63 13.11 -6.28 -24.54
N ASP A 64 12.49 -7.34 -24.00
CA ASP A 64 13.08 -8.67 -23.96
C ASP A 64 13.14 -9.29 -25.36
N TRP A 65 14.03 -10.27 -25.50
CA TRP A 65 14.08 -11.10 -26.70
C TRP A 65 12.91 -12.09 -26.70
N ASN A 66 12.09 -12.04 -27.74
CA ASN A 66 11.01 -12.99 -27.98
C ASN A 66 11.51 -14.11 -28.90
N LEU A 67 11.50 -15.36 -28.43
CA LEU A 67 11.84 -16.53 -29.25
C LEU A 67 10.58 -17.06 -29.92
N ILE A 68 10.61 -17.13 -31.25
CA ILE A 68 9.48 -17.53 -32.06
C ILE A 68 9.80 -18.89 -32.68
N ALA A 69 8.93 -19.86 -32.46
CA ALA A 69 8.97 -21.15 -33.15
C ALA A 69 7.59 -21.47 -33.71
N ALA A 70 7.51 -21.80 -34.98
CA ALA A 70 6.25 -22.17 -35.62
C ALA A 70 6.46 -23.38 -36.53
N GLY A 71 5.46 -24.26 -36.57
CA GLY A 71 5.36 -25.38 -37.50
C GLY A 71 3.98 -25.33 -38.15
N VAL A 72 3.95 -25.34 -39.48
CA VAL A 72 2.71 -25.27 -40.26
C VAL A 72 2.71 -26.38 -41.28
N LEU A 73 1.63 -27.16 -41.33
CA LEU A 73 1.40 -28.16 -42.37
C LEU A 73 0.12 -27.81 -43.10
N THR A 74 0.25 -27.54 -44.39
CA THR A 74 -0.89 -27.24 -45.26
C THR A 74 -0.95 -28.28 -46.36
N GLY A 75 -2.08 -28.97 -46.49
CA GLY A 75 -2.37 -29.89 -47.59
C GLY A 75 -3.60 -29.41 -48.34
N ALA A 76 -3.54 -29.40 -49.66
CA ALA A 76 -4.67 -29.03 -50.50
C ALA A 76 -4.74 -29.93 -51.72
N SER A 77 -5.93 -30.46 -51.97
CA SER A 77 -6.29 -31.08 -53.24
C SER A 77 -6.99 -30.03 -54.09
N ALA A 78 -6.47 -29.77 -55.29
CA ALA A 78 -7.01 -28.76 -56.19
C ALA A 78 -7.66 -29.43 -57.40
N SER A 79 -8.73 -28.83 -57.91
CA SER A 79 -9.27 -29.21 -59.22
C SER A 79 -8.23 -28.86 -60.29
N PRO A 80 -7.70 -29.84 -61.05
CA PRO A 80 -6.64 -29.57 -62.02
C PRO A 80 -7.18 -28.66 -63.13
N THR A 81 -6.69 -27.42 -63.17
CA THR A 81 -7.04 -26.42 -64.20
C THR A 81 -6.24 -26.56 -65.50
N GLY A 82 -5.28 -27.51 -65.53
CA GLY A 82 -4.43 -27.82 -66.68
C GLY A 82 -3.39 -28.91 -66.35
N GLY A 83 -2.67 -29.41 -67.36
CA GLY A 83 -1.68 -30.49 -67.22
C GLY A 83 -0.42 -30.16 -66.41
N PHE A 84 -0.20 -28.88 -66.08
CA PHE A 84 0.91 -28.39 -65.26
C PHE A 84 0.48 -27.95 -63.86
N SER A 85 -0.81 -28.04 -63.54
CA SER A 85 -1.33 -27.72 -62.23
C SER A 85 -1.25 -28.96 -61.32
N PRO A 86 -0.75 -28.84 -60.08
CA PRO A 86 -0.71 -29.98 -59.17
C PRO A 86 -2.14 -30.39 -58.77
N THR A 87 -2.39 -31.70 -58.77
CA THR A 87 -3.64 -32.31 -58.29
C THR A 87 -3.68 -32.38 -56.77
N TYR A 88 -2.51 -32.54 -56.17
CA TYR A 88 -2.29 -32.47 -54.74
C TYR A 88 -1.03 -31.65 -54.46
N GLN A 89 -1.09 -30.81 -53.42
CA GLN A 89 0.07 -30.11 -52.90
C GLN A 89 0.08 -30.17 -51.37
N GLN A 90 1.27 -30.34 -50.82
CA GLN A 90 1.53 -30.29 -49.39
C GLN A 90 2.74 -29.41 -49.13
N VAL A 91 2.60 -28.49 -48.19
CA VAL A 91 3.67 -27.61 -47.72
C VAL A 91 3.83 -27.79 -46.23
N ALA A 92 4.99 -28.29 -45.81
CA ALA A 92 5.38 -28.35 -44.41
C ALA A 92 6.45 -27.28 -44.17
N THR A 93 6.13 -26.30 -43.34
CA THR A 93 7.04 -25.19 -43.01
C THR A 93 7.37 -25.23 -41.53
N TYR A 94 8.64 -25.02 -41.20
CA TYR A 94 9.01 -24.60 -39.85
C TYR A 94 9.71 -23.25 -39.89
N SER A 95 9.58 -22.47 -38.82
CA SER A 95 10.38 -21.28 -38.56
C SER A 95 10.86 -21.24 -37.12
N LEU A 96 12.07 -20.73 -36.94
CA LEU A 96 12.74 -20.49 -35.67
C LEU A 96 13.35 -19.10 -35.75
N GLY A 97 13.04 -18.22 -34.79
CA GLY A 97 13.52 -16.86 -34.82
C GLY A 97 13.61 -16.22 -33.45
N ALA A 98 14.24 -15.05 -33.44
CA ALA A 98 14.32 -14.16 -32.30
C ALA A 98 13.90 -12.75 -32.75
N GLU A 99 13.07 -12.11 -31.94
CA GLU A 99 12.57 -10.76 -32.15
C GLU A 99 12.92 -9.90 -30.94
N LYS A 100 13.30 -8.65 -31.17
CA LYS A 100 13.52 -7.67 -30.11
C LYS A 100 12.91 -6.33 -30.50
N TYR A 101 12.17 -5.74 -29.58
CA TYR A 101 11.70 -4.36 -29.66
C TYR A 101 12.64 -3.45 -28.87
N ILE A 102 13.01 -2.31 -29.47
CA ILE A 102 13.86 -1.30 -28.83
C ILE A 102 12.99 -0.08 -28.57
N ALA A 103 12.55 0.11 -27.32
CA ALA A 103 11.59 1.17 -27.01
C ALA A 103 12.18 2.57 -27.25
N ALA A 104 13.49 2.74 -27.03
CA ALA A 104 14.20 4.02 -27.22
C ALA A 104 14.00 4.63 -28.63
N THR A 105 13.98 3.77 -29.65
CA THR A 105 13.84 4.14 -31.07
C THR A 105 12.52 3.67 -31.68
N GLY A 106 11.77 2.82 -30.99
CA GLY A 106 10.57 2.16 -31.50
C GLY A 106 10.84 1.10 -32.57
N THR A 107 12.11 0.71 -32.76
CA THR A 107 12.52 -0.23 -33.81
C THR A 107 12.27 -1.67 -33.37
N THR A 108 11.71 -2.49 -34.26
CA THR A 108 11.71 -3.94 -34.10
C THR A 108 12.79 -4.56 -34.97
N ILE A 109 13.59 -5.46 -34.41
CA ILE A 109 14.56 -6.28 -35.14
C ILE A 109 14.12 -7.73 -35.00
N LYS A 110 13.99 -8.43 -36.14
CA LYS A 110 13.61 -9.83 -36.18
C LYS A 110 14.60 -10.61 -37.03
N ILE A 111 15.09 -11.72 -36.50
CA ILE A 111 15.93 -12.69 -37.21
C ILE A 111 15.20 -14.01 -37.21
N GLU A 112 14.93 -14.58 -38.38
CA GLU A 112 14.16 -15.82 -38.50
C GLU A 112 14.77 -16.76 -39.53
N HIS A 113 15.06 -17.99 -39.12
CA HIS A 113 15.35 -19.08 -40.02
C HIS A 113 14.05 -19.85 -40.31
N SER A 114 13.77 -20.12 -41.58
CA SER A 114 12.61 -20.93 -41.98
C SER A 114 12.97 -21.91 -43.08
N ASN A 115 12.26 -23.02 -43.15
CA ASN A 115 12.38 -23.98 -44.26
C ASN A 115 11.00 -24.51 -44.60
N ALA A 116 10.69 -24.48 -45.89
CA ALA A 116 9.47 -25.09 -46.43
C ALA A 116 9.85 -26.32 -47.26
N ARG A 117 9.21 -27.46 -46.94
CA ARG A 117 9.20 -28.68 -47.73
C ARG A 117 7.94 -28.70 -48.58
N TYR A 118 8.12 -28.62 -49.89
CA TYR A 118 7.04 -28.66 -50.87
C TYR A 118 6.97 -30.04 -51.53
N VAL A 119 5.80 -30.67 -51.44
CA VAL A 119 5.46 -31.92 -52.14
C VAL A 119 4.29 -31.61 -53.06
N ALA A 120 4.37 -32.02 -54.32
CA ALA A 120 3.27 -31.89 -55.24
C ALA A 120 3.20 -33.09 -56.18
N GLU A 121 1.96 -33.45 -56.53
CA GLU A 121 1.63 -34.52 -57.46
C GLU A 121 0.97 -33.92 -58.71
N TYR A 122 1.52 -34.24 -59.88
CA TYR A 122 1.10 -33.68 -61.16
C TYR A 122 0.40 -34.74 -62.02
N PRO A 123 -0.59 -34.36 -62.84
CA PRO A 123 -1.24 -35.28 -63.76
C PRO A 123 -0.27 -35.67 -64.88
N THR A 124 -0.24 -36.95 -65.24
CA THR A 124 0.58 -37.43 -66.37
C THR A 124 0.05 -36.88 -67.70
N MET A 125 0.91 -36.24 -68.48
CA MET A 125 0.57 -35.75 -69.81
C MET A 125 0.87 -36.82 -70.87
N THR A 126 -0.14 -37.16 -71.67
CA THR A 126 0.01 -38.05 -72.84
C THR A 126 -0.17 -37.22 -74.10
N ILE A 127 0.86 -37.18 -74.96
CA ILE A 127 0.78 -36.50 -76.25
C ILE A 127 0.52 -37.56 -77.32
N PRO A 128 -0.60 -37.47 -78.08
CA PRO A 128 -0.89 -38.41 -79.17
C PRO A 128 0.28 -38.47 -80.16
N GLY A 129 0.78 -39.67 -80.45
CA GLY A 129 1.91 -39.91 -81.37
C GLY A 129 3.31 -39.76 -80.77
N LEU A 130 3.46 -39.20 -79.57
CA LEU A 130 4.75 -39.04 -78.86
C LEU A 130 4.82 -39.80 -77.51
N GLY A 131 3.70 -40.34 -77.04
CA GLY A 131 3.64 -41.13 -75.80
C GLY A 131 3.45 -40.29 -74.53
N THR A 132 3.61 -40.90 -73.36
CA THR A 132 3.61 -40.24 -72.05
C THR A 132 4.96 -39.57 -71.80
N LEU A 133 4.97 -38.26 -71.61
CA LEU A 133 6.17 -37.51 -71.23
C LEU A 133 6.02 -37.03 -69.80
N ASP A 134 6.92 -37.48 -68.91
CA ASP A 134 7.00 -36.95 -67.55
C ASP A 134 7.89 -35.70 -67.55
N ILE A 135 7.25 -34.54 -67.62
CA ILE A 135 7.86 -33.21 -67.54
C ILE A 135 7.52 -32.52 -66.22
N SER A 136 7.10 -33.30 -65.23
CA SER A 136 6.67 -32.78 -63.93
C SER A 136 7.87 -32.19 -63.17
N PRO A 137 7.70 -31.06 -62.46
CA PRO A 137 8.73 -30.55 -61.56
C PRO A 137 9.14 -31.61 -60.53
N ARG A 138 10.44 -31.70 -60.24
CA ARG A 138 10.96 -32.65 -59.24
C ARG A 138 10.46 -32.29 -57.84
N THR A 139 9.85 -33.26 -57.16
CA THR A 139 9.37 -33.15 -55.77
C THR A 139 9.86 -34.35 -54.94
N PRO A 140 10.04 -34.22 -53.60
CA PRO A 140 9.91 -33.00 -52.79
C PRO A 140 11.02 -31.97 -53.07
N SER A 141 10.74 -30.70 -52.78
CA SER A 141 11.76 -29.64 -52.77
C SER A 141 11.78 -28.92 -51.42
N TYR A 142 12.92 -28.36 -51.08
CA TYR A 142 13.18 -27.65 -49.84
C TYR A 142 13.67 -26.23 -50.17
N SER A 143 13.06 -25.24 -49.51
CA SER A 143 13.44 -23.83 -49.66
C SER A 143 13.74 -23.21 -48.29
N PRO A 144 14.96 -23.42 -47.74
CA PRO A 144 15.36 -22.74 -46.52
C PRO A 144 15.62 -21.26 -46.79
N SER A 145 15.42 -20.43 -45.77
CA SER A 145 15.77 -19.02 -45.79
C SER A 145 16.14 -18.54 -44.41
N LEU A 146 17.03 -17.55 -44.37
CA LEU A 146 17.32 -16.77 -43.17
C LEU A 146 16.88 -15.34 -43.46
N SER A 147 15.97 -14.78 -42.68
CA SER A 147 15.52 -13.39 -42.83
C SER A 147 16.00 -12.53 -41.67
N ILE A 148 16.46 -11.33 -42.00
CA ILE A 148 16.69 -10.24 -41.04
C ILE A 148 15.74 -9.13 -41.45
N GLN A 149 14.85 -8.75 -40.54
CA GLN A 149 13.85 -7.71 -40.74
C GLN A 149 14.04 -6.60 -39.69
N ILE A 150 13.99 -5.36 -40.15
CA ILE A 150 14.01 -4.16 -39.32
C ILE A 150 12.76 -3.35 -39.63
N VAL A 151 11.96 -3.07 -38.61
CA VAL A 151 10.74 -2.25 -38.72
C VAL A 151 10.93 -0.98 -37.90
N GLN A 152 10.85 0.18 -38.54
CA GLN A 152 11.00 1.48 -37.90
C GLN A 152 9.73 2.33 -38.11
N PRO A 153 8.98 2.65 -37.05
CA PRO A 153 7.92 3.65 -37.13
C PRO A 153 8.53 5.05 -37.28
N LEU A 154 7.97 5.84 -38.19
CA LEU A 154 8.44 7.19 -38.55
C LEU A 154 7.49 8.30 -38.08
N MET A 155 6.18 8.04 -38.01
CA MET A 155 5.15 9.02 -37.61
C MET A 155 4.44 8.65 -36.31
N LYS A 156 3.31 7.94 -36.36
CA LYS A 156 2.68 7.35 -35.15
C LYS A 156 3.67 6.39 -34.49
N ASN A 157 3.87 6.52 -33.19
CA ASN A 157 4.94 5.87 -32.43
C ASN A 157 6.35 6.15 -33.01
N GLY A 158 6.52 7.28 -33.69
CA GLY A 158 7.79 7.68 -34.29
C GLY A 158 8.87 7.80 -33.21
N PHE A 159 10.05 7.24 -33.49
CA PHE A 159 11.12 7.10 -32.52
C PHE A 159 10.69 6.40 -31.22
N GLY A 160 9.63 5.58 -31.23
CA GLY A 160 9.15 4.85 -30.06
C GLY A 160 8.47 5.71 -29.00
N LEU A 161 7.92 6.88 -29.34
CA LEU A 161 7.31 7.80 -28.37
C LEU A 161 6.25 7.10 -27.49
N ALA A 162 5.34 6.33 -28.08
CA ALA A 162 4.28 5.66 -27.31
C ALA A 162 4.83 4.57 -26.40
N ALA A 163 5.84 3.81 -26.85
CA ALA A 163 6.49 2.81 -26.02
C ALA A 163 7.31 3.43 -24.88
N LYS A 164 8.10 4.47 -25.16
CA LYS A 164 8.84 5.23 -24.14
C LYS A 164 7.90 5.81 -23.10
N ASN A 165 6.79 6.40 -23.53
CA ASN A 165 5.80 6.94 -22.62
C ASN A 165 5.11 5.82 -21.81
N GLY A 166 4.88 4.65 -22.40
CA GLY A 166 4.38 3.47 -21.69
C GLY A 166 5.33 3.02 -20.57
N LEU A 167 6.63 2.89 -20.86
CA LEU A 167 7.65 2.56 -19.85
C LEU A 167 7.76 3.67 -18.79
N LYS A 168 7.76 4.93 -19.20
CA LYS A 168 7.80 6.09 -18.30
C LYS A 168 6.59 6.13 -17.35
N LEU A 169 5.39 5.79 -17.85
CA LEU A 169 4.18 5.67 -17.02
C LEU A 169 4.30 4.52 -16.02
N SER A 170 4.93 3.40 -16.39
CA SER A 170 5.24 2.30 -15.49
C SER A 170 6.21 2.72 -14.38
N ASP A 171 7.24 3.50 -14.72
CA ASP A 171 8.19 4.08 -13.76
C ASP A 171 7.50 5.06 -12.80
N TYR A 172 6.60 5.90 -13.33
CA TYR A 172 5.76 6.76 -12.52
C TYR A 172 4.83 5.97 -11.60
N ALA A 173 4.23 4.88 -12.07
CA ALA A 173 3.40 4.02 -11.22
C ALA A 173 4.18 3.42 -10.04
N THR A 174 5.46 3.08 -10.24
CA THR A 174 6.34 2.58 -9.16
C THR A 174 6.71 3.68 -8.17
N LYS A 175 7.00 4.89 -8.66
CA LYS A 175 7.22 6.07 -7.79
C LYS A 175 5.97 6.38 -6.98
N LEU A 176 4.78 6.29 -7.58
CA LEU A 176 3.51 6.49 -6.91
C LEU A 176 3.28 5.41 -5.84
N ALA A 177 3.60 4.15 -6.15
CA ALA A 177 3.54 3.07 -5.17
C ALA A 177 4.52 3.28 -3.99
N THR A 178 5.70 3.89 -4.24
CA THR A 178 6.66 4.26 -3.19
C THR A 178 6.11 5.35 -2.27
N LEU A 179 5.50 6.38 -2.84
CA LEU A 179 4.85 7.45 -2.07
C LEU A 179 3.64 6.92 -1.30
N LYS A 180 2.83 6.06 -1.93
CA LYS A 180 1.71 5.39 -1.26
C LYS A 180 2.18 4.54 -0.08
N LEU A 181 3.25 3.75 -0.23
CA LEU A 181 3.79 2.98 0.88
C LEU A 181 4.19 3.87 2.05
N SER A 182 4.84 5.00 1.76
CA SER A 182 5.22 6.01 2.75
C SER A 182 4.00 6.55 3.51
N GLU A 183 2.94 6.91 2.80
CA GLU A 183 1.67 7.38 3.38
C GLU A 183 0.96 6.28 4.20
N ASP A 184 0.91 5.05 3.69
CA ASP A 184 0.31 3.91 4.41
C ASP A 184 1.05 3.62 5.73
N TRP A 185 2.38 3.82 5.76
CA TRP A 185 3.20 3.70 6.97
C TRP A 185 2.97 4.86 7.94
N GLU A 186 2.89 6.10 7.47
CA GLU A 186 2.51 7.27 8.27
C GLU A 186 1.14 7.07 8.92
N ASP A 187 0.13 6.68 8.14
CA ASP A 187 -1.23 6.41 8.61
C ASP A 187 -1.29 5.27 9.63
N PHE A 188 -0.50 4.21 9.41
CA PHE A 188 -0.39 3.10 10.35
C PHE A 188 0.20 3.55 11.69
N ILE A 189 1.34 4.27 11.67
CA ILE A 189 1.98 4.78 12.89
C ILE A 189 1.09 5.79 13.61
N THR A 190 0.41 6.66 12.87
CA THR A 190 -0.53 7.66 13.41
C THR A 190 -1.68 6.99 14.16
N ARG A 191 -2.23 5.92 13.58
CA ARG A 191 -3.28 5.13 14.23
C ARG A 191 -2.75 4.44 15.49
N LEU A 192 -1.56 3.83 15.45
CA LEU A 192 -0.94 3.23 16.64
C LEU A 192 -0.75 4.26 17.77
N HIS A 193 -0.25 5.46 17.47
CA HIS A 193 -0.15 6.54 18.46
C HIS A 193 -1.51 6.85 19.11
N ASN A 194 -2.57 6.97 18.32
CA ASN A 194 -3.91 7.25 18.83
C ASN A 194 -4.45 6.13 19.73
N GLU A 195 -4.21 4.86 19.36
CA GLU A 195 -4.60 3.70 20.17
C GLU A 195 -3.85 3.67 21.51
N TYR A 196 -2.55 3.95 21.48
CA TYR A 196 -1.72 3.99 22.68
C TYR A 196 -2.09 5.15 23.62
N LEU A 197 -2.35 6.35 23.08
CA LEU A 197 -2.84 7.49 23.86
C LEU A 197 -4.20 7.20 24.50
N THR A 198 -5.09 6.53 23.78
CA THR A 198 -6.41 6.11 24.31
C THR A 198 -6.26 5.07 25.42
N TRP A 199 -5.32 4.14 25.27
CA TRP A 199 -4.97 3.15 26.30
C TRP A 199 -4.36 3.79 27.54
N GLN A 200 -3.45 4.75 27.39
CA GLN A 200 -2.91 5.52 28.51
C GLN A 200 -4.00 6.25 29.30
N LEU A 201 -4.93 6.91 28.61
CA LEU A 201 -6.05 7.61 29.25
C LEU A 201 -6.97 6.64 30.01
N CYS A 202 -7.25 5.45 29.47
CA CYS A 202 -8.10 4.48 30.18
C CYS A 202 -7.48 4.05 31.52
N HIS A 203 -6.17 3.81 31.56
CA HIS A 203 -5.47 3.45 32.80
C HIS A 203 -5.48 4.59 33.82
N ILE A 204 -5.35 5.84 33.37
CA ILE A 204 -5.48 7.03 34.22
C ILE A 204 -6.89 7.10 34.82
N ASN A 205 -7.93 6.87 34.01
CA ASN A 205 -9.32 6.90 34.48
C ASN A 205 -9.62 5.79 35.49
N VAL A 206 -9.16 4.56 35.25
CA VAL A 206 -9.32 3.44 36.23
C VAL A 206 -8.69 3.81 37.57
N LYS A 207 -7.45 4.32 37.55
CA LYS A 207 -6.76 4.74 38.77
C LYS A 207 -7.51 5.88 39.47
N LEU A 208 -7.97 6.87 38.72
CA LEU A 208 -8.73 8.00 39.24
C LEU A 208 -10.01 7.53 39.98
N TYR A 209 -10.85 6.71 39.33
CA TYR A 209 -12.08 6.22 39.95
C TYR A 209 -11.84 5.27 41.11
N GLN A 210 -10.74 4.50 41.09
CA GLN A 210 -10.32 3.68 42.22
C GLN A 210 -9.97 4.53 43.44
N GLU A 211 -9.20 5.60 43.24
CA GLU A 211 -8.85 6.55 44.30
C GLU A 211 -10.08 7.28 44.86
N LYS A 212 -11.01 7.71 43.99
CA LYS A 212 -12.28 8.34 44.40
C LYS A 212 -13.16 7.39 45.19
N THR A 213 -13.28 6.13 44.75
CA THR A 213 -14.04 5.09 45.47
C THR A 213 -13.47 4.90 46.88
N LYS A 214 -12.14 4.73 47.01
CA LYS A 214 -11.48 4.56 48.31
C LYS A 214 -11.67 5.76 49.25
N LYS A 215 -11.63 6.98 48.70
CA LYS A 215 -11.90 8.22 49.46
C LYS A 215 -13.33 8.24 50.00
N VAL A 216 -14.33 7.97 49.16
CA VAL A 216 -15.74 7.95 49.59
C VAL A 216 -16.05 6.80 50.53
N GLU A 217 -15.44 5.63 50.39
CA GLU A 217 -15.58 4.53 51.37
C GLU A 217 -15.11 4.94 52.76
N THR A 218 -13.98 5.67 52.82
CA THR A 218 -13.45 6.20 54.07
C THR A 218 -14.39 7.25 54.68
N GLN A 219 -14.93 8.15 53.86
CA GLN A 219 -15.90 9.16 54.30
C GLN A 219 -17.22 8.53 54.76
N LEU A 220 -17.73 7.52 54.06
CA LEU A 220 -18.93 6.77 54.43
C LEU A 220 -18.78 6.09 55.80
N SER A 221 -17.63 5.47 56.07
CA SER A 221 -17.35 4.85 57.38
C SER A 221 -17.37 5.89 58.51
N LEU A 222 -16.85 7.09 58.25
CA LEU A 222 -16.88 8.20 59.20
C LEU A 222 -18.32 8.70 59.43
N THR A 223 -19.08 8.95 58.37
CA THR A 223 -20.48 9.39 58.45
C THR A 223 -21.34 8.37 59.20
N GLN A 224 -21.14 7.07 58.96
CA GLN A 224 -21.87 6.02 59.66
C GLN A 224 -21.63 6.05 61.18
N LYS A 225 -20.40 6.34 61.63
CA LYS A 225 -20.10 6.54 63.05
C LYS A 225 -20.77 7.81 63.59
N GLN A 226 -20.74 8.91 62.84
CA GLN A 226 -21.37 10.17 63.24
C GLN A 226 -22.88 10.03 63.42
N VAL A 227 -23.57 9.34 62.50
CA VAL A 227 -25.00 9.02 62.64
C VAL A 227 -25.26 8.16 63.88
N GLY A 228 -24.43 7.15 64.15
CA GLY A 228 -24.52 6.32 65.35
C GLY A 228 -24.36 7.09 66.67
N TYR A 229 -23.67 8.24 66.64
CA TYR A 229 -23.52 9.14 67.77
C TYR A 229 -24.53 10.31 67.76
N GLY A 230 -25.47 10.33 66.81
CA GLY A 230 -26.45 11.43 66.66
C GLY A 230 -25.85 12.76 66.19
N LEU A 231 -24.65 12.73 65.60
CA LEU A 231 -23.91 13.91 65.11
C LEU A 231 -24.11 14.20 63.61
N SER A 232 -24.87 13.35 62.90
CA SER A 232 -25.18 13.49 61.47
C SER A 232 -26.54 12.84 61.18
N GLU A 233 -27.19 13.27 60.10
CA GLU A 233 -28.51 12.81 59.72
C GLU A 233 -28.46 11.53 58.86
N GLU A 234 -29.52 10.73 58.87
CA GLU A 234 -29.62 9.55 58.00
C GLU A 234 -29.54 9.92 56.51
N LEU A 235 -30.01 11.11 56.15
CA LEU A 235 -29.91 11.66 54.79
C LEU A 235 -28.45 11.76 54.32
N ASP A 236 -27.52 12.14 55.19
CA ASP A 236 -26.09 12.22 54.87
C ASP A 236 -25.51 10.83 54.53
N LEU A 237 -25.93 9.82 55.30
CA LEU A 237 -25.54 8.42 55.07
C LEU A 237 -26.07 7.90 53.72
N VAL A 238 -27.32 8.23 53.38
CA VAL A 238 -27.93 7.85 52.09
C VAL A 238 -27.21 8.52 50.93
N GLN A 239 -26.91 9.82 51.02
CA GLN A 239 -26.16 10.54 49.98
C GLN A 239 -24.76 9.94 49.75
N MET A 240 -24.04 9.61 50.83
CA MET A 240 -22.73 8.97 50.74
C MET A 240 -22.80 7.58 50.10
N LYS A 241 -23.81 6.77 50.45
CA LYS A 241 -24.03 5.45 49.83
C LYS A 241 -24.34 5.58 48.34
N GLN A 242 -25.19 6.52 47.95
CA GLN A 242 -25.50 6.79 46.56
C GLN A 242 -24.24 7.23 45.79
N LYS A 243 -23.43 8.11 46.38
CA LYS A 243 -22.17 8.56 45.79
C LYS A 243 -21.18 7.42 45.59
N LEU A 244 -21.01 6.58 46.62
CA LEU A 244 -20.16 5.41 46.55
C LEU A 244 -20.61 4.46 45.44
N GLN A 245 -21.92 4.23 45.32
CA GLN A 245 -22.48 3.39 44.25
C GLN A 245 -22.19 4.00 42.87
N GLY A 246 -22.31 5.31 42.70
CA GLY A 246 -21.95 6.01 41.47
C GLY A 246 -20.49 5.83 41.07
N TYR A 247 -19.55 6.00 42.00
CA TYR A 247 -18.12 5.78 41.72
C TYR A 247 -17.78 4.31 41.45
N LYS A 248 -18.44 3.36 42.12
CA LYS A 248 -18.29 1.93 41.79
C LYS A 248 -18.76 1.62 40.38
N LEU A 249 -19.88 2.18 39.94
CA LEU A 249 -20.36 2.03 38.56
C LEU A 249 -19.35 2.60 37.55
N MET A 250 -18.84 3.81 37.77
CA MET A 250 -17.83 4.43 36.90
C MET A 250 -16.51 3.65 36.88
N LEU A 251 -16.08 3.11 38.01
CA LEU A 251 -14.89 2.27 38.12
C LEU A 251 -15.05 0.99 37.30
N GLU A 252 -16.17 0.28 37.44
CA GLU A 252 -16.41 -0.95 36.67
C GLU A 252 -16.54 -0.68 35.17
N GLN A 253 -17.20 0.41 34.77
CA GLN A 253 -17.24 0.85 33.37
C GLN A 253 -15.84 1.16 32.83
N SER A 254 -15.01 1.87 33.60
CA SER A 254 -13.65 2.22 33.20
C SER A 254 -12.75 1.00 33.11
N LYS A 255 -12.89 0.03 34.03
CA LYS A 255 -12.18 -1.25 33.98
C LYS A 255 -12.53 -2.02 32.73
N MET A 256 -13.82 -2.17 32.41
CA MET A 256 -14.26 -2.85 31.20
C MET A 256 -13.70 -2.18 29.93
N ALA A 257 -13.83 -0.85 29.83
CA ALA A 257 -13.30 -0.11 28.69
C ALA A 257 -11.78 -0.27 28.55
N CYS A 258 -11.05 -0.25 29.67
CA CYS A 258 -9.60 -0.38 29.66
C CYS A 258 -9.13 -1.83 29.40
N GLN A 259 -9.88 -2.84 29.85
CA GLN A 259 -9.64 -4.23 29.49
C GLN A 259 -9.82 -4.44 27.98
N ASN A 260 -10.87 -3.92 27.38
CA ASN A 260 -11.08 -3.99 25.93
C ASN A 260 -9.93 -3.29 25.17
N GLN A 261 -9.50 -2.12 25.63
CA GLN A 261 -8.39 -1.42 25.00
C GLN A 261 -7.06 -2.16 25.16
N THR A 262 -6.83 -2.79 26.32
CA THR A 262 -5.63 -3.62 26.55
C THR A 262 -5.61 -4.82 25.62
N GLN A 263 -6.76 -5.47 25.39
CA GLN A 263 -6.88 -6.54 24.40
C GLN A 263 -6.58 -6.04 22.98
N ASN A 264 -7.05 -4.84 22.61
CA ASN A 264 -6.71 -4.23 21.32
C ASN A 264 -5.19 -4.00 21.17
N ILE A 265 -4.53 -3.46 22.20
CA ILE A 265 -3.07 -3.26 22.20
C ILE A 265 -2.32 -4.59 22.05
N LEU A 266 -2.72 -5.63 22.77
CA LEU A 266 -2.13 -6.97 22.68
C LEU A 266 -2.28 -7.57 21.27
N LEU A 267 -3.44 -7.39 20.63
CA LEU A 267 -3.68 -7.81 19.25
C LEU A 267 -2.78 -7.07 18.26
N LEU A 268 -2.61 -5.75 18.43
CA LEU A 268 -1.79 -4.92 17.54
C LEU A 268 -0.30 -5.30 17.57
N ILE A 269 0.20 -5.80 18.70
CA ILE A 269 1.60 -6.27 18.87
C ILE A 269 1.76 -7.79 18.73
N GLY A 270 0.67 -8.54 18.48
CA GLY A 270 0.70 -9.99 18.31
C GLY A 270 0.99 -10.80 19.58
N LYS A 271 0.66 -10.26 20.77
CA LYS A 271 0.80 -10.98 22.06
C LYS A 271 -0.52 -11.65 22.46
N GLU A 272 -0.43 -12.66 23.34
CA GLU A 272 -1.61 -13.37 23.86
C GLU A 272 -2.49 -12.47 24.75
N GLN A 273 -3.81 -12.64 24.68
CA GLN A 273 -4.81 -11.79 25.36
C GLN A 273 -4.80 -11.84 26.91
N ASN A 274 -4.05 -12.78 27.51
CA ASN A 274 -4.07 -13.02 28.96
C ASN A 274 -2.85 -12.46 29.72
N GLN A 275 -2.00 -11.67 29.03
CA GLN A 275 -0.85 -11.00 29.65
C GLN A 275 -1.27 -9.67 30.28
N GLU A 276 -0.76 -9.43 31.48
CA GLU A 276 -0.96 -8.17 32.20
C GLU A 276 0.07 -7.16 31.71
N LEU A 277 -0.41 -6.06 31.12
CA LEU A 277 0.39 -5.08 30.42
C LEU A 277 -0.04 -3.70 30.90
N LEU A 278 0.93 -2.82 31.20
CA LEU A 278 0.65 -1.46 31.65
C LEU A 278 1.37 -0.44 30.75
N PRO A 279 0.75 0.72 30.47
CA PRO A 279 1.42 1.76 29.72
C PRO A 279 2.47 2.45 30.58
N ALA A 280 3.54 2.90 29.93
CA ALA A 280 4.48 3.84 30.54
C ALA A 280 3.75 5.13 30.96
N LYS A 281 4.28 5.80 31.99
CA LYS A 281 3.75 7.09 32.47
C LYS A 281 3.70 8.09 31.32
N PHE A 282 2.58 8.79 31.22
CA PHE A 282 2.39 9.83 30.22
C PHE A 282 3.47 10.91 30.34
N LYS A 283 4.07 11.26 29.20
CA LYS A 283 5.01 12.37 29.05
C LYS A 283 4.52 13.21 27.87
N LYS A 284 4.32 14.50 28.10
CA LYS A 284 3.90 15.44 27.04
C LYS A 284 4.93 15.43 25.92
N ASP A 285 4.47 15.31 24.68
CA ASP A 285 5.32 15.55 23.52
C ASP A 285 5.46 17.06 23.28
N GLY A 286 6.67 17.46 22.88
CA GLY A 286 7.10 18.86 22.88
C GLY A 286 7.44 19.43 21.51
N SER A 287 7.60 18.63 20.46
CA SER A 287 8.10 19.15 19.18
C SER A 287 7.22 18.80 17.99
N VAL A 288 6.50 19.82 17.52
CA VAL A 288 6.02 19.90 16.13
C VAL A 288 6.79 21.00 15.42
N LEU A 289 6.80 20.96 14.09
CA LEU A 289 7.27 22.11 13.31
C LEU A 289 6.45 23.36 13.64
N SER A 290 7.02 24.55 13.42
CA SER A 290 6.21 25.76 13.39
C SER A 290 5.20 25.70 12.24
N GLU A 291 4.05 26.37 12.38
CA GLU A 291 3.03 26.41 11.32
C GLU A 291 3.63 26.87 9.98
N SER A 292 4.47 27.91 10.00
CA SER A 292 5.14 28.43 8.80
C SER A 292 6.04 27.38 8.12
N ALA A 293 6.80 26.60 8.91
CA ALA A 293 7.68 25.57 8.39
C ALA A 293 6.86 24.38 7.85
N ALA A 294 5.79 23.99 8.55
CA ALA A 294 4.89 22.91 8.14
C ALA A 294 4.16 23.26 6.83
N LEU A 295 3.65 24.49 6.69
CA LEU A 295 3.02 24.98 5.46
C LEU A 295 4.01 25.03 4.29
N THR A 296 5.25 25.43 4.55
CA THR A 296 6.31 25.45 3.53
C THR A 296 6.64 24.02 3.08
N TYR A 297 6.79 23.10 4.04
CA TYR A 297 7.02 21.68 3.77
C TYR A 297 5.88 21.08 2.93
N LEU A 298 4.63 21.33 3.33
CA LEU A 298 3.43 20.88 2.61
C LEU A 298 3.46 21.34 1.14
N ALA A 299 3.77 22.63 0.91
CA ALA A 299 3.75 23.21 -0.43
C ALA A 299 4.91 22.78 -1.34
N GLN A 300 6.05 22.38 -0.76
CA GLN A 300 7.29 22.16 -1.51
C GLN A 300 7.73 20.70 -1.57
N SER A 301 7.67 19.95 -0.48
CA SER A 301 8.36 18.66 -0.35
C SER A 301 7.52 17.53 0.24
N SER A 302 6.31 17.79 0.74
CA SER A 302 5.44 16.73 1.30
C SER A 302 5.15 15.61 0.31
N ASN A 303 4.87 14.42 0.83
CA ASN A 303 4.43 13.28 0.03
C ASN A 303 3.15 13.60 -0.77
N ILE A 304 2.22 14.37 -0.19
CA ILE A 304 1.03 14.89 -0.89
C ILE A 304 1.41 15.74 -2.11
N LYS A 305 2.38 16.65 -1.98
CA LYS A 305 2.85 17.48 -3.10
C LYS A 305 3.52 16.65 -4.18
N GLN A 306 4.39 15.71 -3.78
CA GLN A 306 5.06 14.81 -4.72
C GLN A 306 4.06 13.93 -5.47
N THR A 307 3.08 13.36 -4.75
CA THR A 307 2.00 12.52 -5.31
C THR A 307 1.18 13.30 -6.33
N THR A 308 0.71 14.50 -5.99
CA THR A 308 -0.10 15.31 -6.91
C THR A 308 0.69 15.77 -8.13
N ASN A 309 1.97 16.14 -7.97
CA ASN A 309 2.84 16.48 -9.11
C ASN A 309 3.00 15.27 -10.05
N LEU A 310 3.25 14.08 -9.48
CA LEU A 310 3.44 12.86 -10.25
C LEU A 310 2.18 12.47 -11.04
N LEU A 311 1.00 12.62 -10.45
CA LEU A 311 -0.28 12.38 -11.15
C LEU A 311 -0.47 13.33 -12.35
N VAL A 312 -0.08 14.60 -12.21
CA VAL A 312 -0.08 15.56 -13.32
C VAL A 312 0.89 15.12 -14.42
N GLU A 313 2.11 14.69 -14.06
CA GLU A 313 3.10 14.19 -15.02
C GLU A 313 2.63 12.93 -15.77
N MET A 314 1.96 12.01 -15.08
CA MET A 314 1.36 10.82 -15.68
C MET A 314 0.27 11.20 -16.69
N GLN A 315 -0.61 12.13 -16.34
CA GLN A 315 -1.69 12.55 -17.23
C GLN A 315 -1.16 13.36 -18.42
N SER A 316 -0.13 14.18 -18.24
CA SER A 316 0.59 14.87 -19.32
C SER A 316 1.24 13.87 -20.29
N THR A 317 1.94 12.85 -19.78
CA THR A 317 2.56 11.80 -20.60
C THR A 317 1.51 10.97 -21.36
N THR A 318 0.35 10.75 -20.75
CA THR A 318 -0.80 10.10 -21.40
C THR A 318 -1.35 10.96 -22.53
N LEU A 319 -1.51 12.27 -22.31
CA LEU A 319 -1.94 13.23 -23.33
C LEU A 319 -1.01 13.22 -24.55
N ASP A 320 0.31 13.26 -24.35
CA ASP A 320 1.29 13.21 -25.43
C ASP A 320 1.14 11.93 -26.27
N THR A 321 0.95 10.79 -25.60
CA THR A 321 0.76 9.48 -26.24
C THR A 321 -0.54 9.44 -27.06
N LYS A 322 -1.64 10.00 -26.53
CA LYS A 322 -2.92 10.05 -27.24
C LYS A 322 -2.92 11.04 -28.40
N LYS A 323 -2.21 12.18 -28.26
CA LYS A 323 -1.97 13.12 -29.37
C LYS A 323 -1.15 12.45 -30.48
N ASP A 324 -0.11 11.71 -30.13
CA ASP A 324 0.70 10.97 -31.11
C ASP A 324 -0.10 9.92 -31.88
N ALA A 325 -1.05 9.23 -31.22
CA ALA A 325 -1.94 8.27 -31.85
C ALA A 325 -2.87 8.86 -32.94
N THR A 326 -3.01 10.19 -33.00
CA THR A 326 -3.78 10.87 -34.07
C THR A 326 -3.03 10.99 -35.40
N LYS A 327 -1.70 10.79 -35.38
CA LYS A 327 -0.83 10.85 -36.56
C LYS A 327 -1.04 9.64 -37.47
N PRO A 328 -0.73 9.75 -38.78
CA PRO A 328 -0.66 8.60 -39.67
C PRO A 328 0.35 7.57 -39.16
N GLU A 329 0.06 6.29 -39.39
CA GLU A 329 1.05 5.23 -39.22
C GLU A 329 1.93 5.18 -40.46
N VAL A 330 3.23 5.41 -40.30
CA VAL A 330 4.20 5.35 -41.39
C VAL A 330 5.36 4.52 -40.89
N ASN A 331 5.60 3.37 -41.53
CA ASN A 331 6.64 2.42 -41.15
C ASN A 331 7.62 2.24 -42.31
N LEU A 332 8.92 2.24 -41.99
CA LEU A 332 10.00 1.81 -42.87
C LEU A 332 10.36 0.37 -42.51
N ILE A 333 10.22 -0.54 -43.46
CA ILE A 333 10.48 -1.96 -43.28
C ILE A 333 11.62 -2.34 -44.23
N GLY A 334 12.76 -2.72 -43.67
CA GLY A 334 13.86 -3.33 -44.41
C GLY A 334 13.89 -4.83 -44.13
N GLU A 335 13.96 -5.64 -45.18
CA GLU A 335 14.10 -7.09 -45.07
C GLU A 335 15.23 -7.57 -45.98
N PHE A 336 16.13 -8.36 -45.42
CA PHE A 336 17.13 -9.11 -46.17
C PHE A 336 16.92 -10.61 -45.94
N LYS A 337 16.71 -11.37 -47.01
CA LYS A 337 16.33 -12.78 -46.97
C LYS A 337 17.16 -13.61 -47.95
N PRO A 338 18.38 -14.04 -47.58
CA PRO A 338 19.07 -15.12 -48.26
C PRO A 338 18.23 -16.40 -48.26
N LYS A 339 18.17 -17.06 -49.41
CA LYS A 339 17.41 -18.29 -49.66
C LYS A 339 18.32 -19.37 -50.22
N GLY A 340 17.98 -20.60 -49.88
CA GLY A 340 18.48 -21.81 -50.53
C GLY A 340 17.36 -22.52 -51.26
N TYR A 341 17.75 -23.43 -52.15
CA TYR A 341 16.84 -24.34 -52.81
C TYR A 341 17.57 -25.67 -53.03
N GLY A 342 16.87 -26.77 -52.83
CA GLY A 342 17.41 -28.11 -53.08
C GLY A 342 16.34 -29.18 -53.00
N TYR A 343 16.67 -30.38 -53.46
CA TYR A 343 15.76 -31.54 -53.42
C TYR A 343 15.99 -32.43 -52.19
N GLY A 344 17.10 -32.21 -51.47
CA GLY A 344 17.36 -32.78 -50.16
C GLY A 344 17.46 -31.69 -49.10
N PHE A 345 17.09 -32.01 -47.86
CA PHE A 345 17.13 -31.06 -46.74
C PHE A 345 18.53 -30.49 -46.52
N SER A 346 19.54 -31.36 -46.34
CA SER A 346 20.93 -30.95 -46.10
C SER A 346 21.53 -30.19 -47.28
N ASP A 347 21.22 -30.61 -48.51
CA ASP A 347 21.65 -29.95 -49.75
C ASP A 347 21.10 -28.52 -49.81
N SER A 348 19.79 -28.36 -49.60
CA SER A 348 19.14 -27.05 -49.60
C SER A 348 19.69 -26.09 -48.55
N LEU A 349 20.14 -26.60 -47.40
CA LEU A 349 20.68 -25.77 -46.32
C LEU A 349 22.07 -25.22 -46.69
N SER A 350 22.87 -26.01 -47.40
CA SER A 350 24.19 -25.60 -47.90
C SER A 350 24.12 -24.54 -49.01
N THR A 351 22.95 -24.39 -49.64
CA THR A 351 22.72 -23.40 -50.71
C THR A 351 22.11 -22.08 -50.21
N ILE A 352 21.92 -21.90 -48.89
CA ILE A 352 21.46 -20.62 -48.33
C ILE A 352 22.46 -19.53 -48.70
N GLY A 353 21.98 -18.49 -49.38
CA GLY A 353 22.79 -17.35 -49.83
C GLY A 353 23.14 -17.40 -51.32
N ASN A 354 22.92 -18.53 -52.00
CA ASN A 354 23.02 -18.61 -53.47
C ASN A 354 21.97 -17.71 -54.15
N TYR A 355 20.85 -17.52 -53.47
CA TYR A 355 19.81 -16.58 -53.83
C TYR A 355 19.58 -15.63 -52.66
N ALA A 356 19.22 -14.39 -52.95
CA ALA A 356 18.89 -13.43 -51.93
C ALA A 356 17.79 -12.49 -52.40
N GLU A 357 16.92 -12.11 -51.48
CA GLU A 357 15.91 -11.09 -51.67
C GLU A 357 16.18 -9.93 -50.70
N TYR A 358 16.10 -8.71 -51.22
CA TYR A 358 16.19 -7.48 -50.43
C TYR A 358 14.95 -6.66 -50.71
N THR A 359 14.21 -6.33 -49.65
CA THR A 359 12.96 -5.57 -49.76
C THR A 359 13.02 -4.36 -48.86
N LEU A 360 12.79 -3.19 -49.45
CA LEU A 360 12.62 -1.94 -48.71
C LEU A 360 11.19 -1.45 -48.95
N THR A 361 10.37 -1.45 -47.90
CA THR A 361 8.95 -1.07 -47.96
C THR A 361 8.70 0.15 -47.09
N VAL A 362 8.01 1.14 -47.66
CA VAL A 362 7.42 2.24 -46.89
C VAL A 362 5.91 2.03 -46.90
N SER A 363 5.33 1.69 -45.75
CA SER A 363 3.89 1.51 -45.61
C SER A 363 3.29 2.68 -44.83
N ALA A 364 2.24 3.29 -45.37
CA ALA A 364 1.49 4.35 -44.71
C ALA A 364 0.01 3.99 -44.58
N SER A 365 -0.58 4.19 -43.40
CA SER A 365 -2.00 3.96 -43.16
C SER A 365 -2.59 5.04 -42.24
N ARG A 366 -3.83 5.46 -42.52
CA ARG A 366 -4.57 6.41 -41.68
C ARG A 366 -6.08 6.30 -41.91
N PRO A 367 -6.91 6.14 -40.86
CA PRO A 367 -8.34 6.34 -40.97
C PRO A 367 -8.66 7.79 -41.36
N LEU A 368 -9.49 8.02 -42.39
CA LEU A 368 -9.77 9.37 -42.91
C LEU A 368 -10.41 10.28 -41.84
N ALA A 369 -11.48 9.80 -41.20
CA ALA A 369 -12.19 10.58 -40.18
C ALA A 369 -11.42 10.63 -38.85
N ASN A 370 -10.82 9.49 -38.46
CA ASN A 370 -10.05 9.28 -37.23
C ASN A 370 -10.77 9.78 -35.94
N TYR A 371 -12.10 9.61 -35.85
CA TYR A 371 -12.89 10.16 -34.75
C TYR A 371 -12.47 9.62 -33.39
N GLN A 372 -12.18 8.31 -33.28
CA GLN A 372 -11.76 7.69 -32.02
C GLN A 372 -10.46 8.31 -31.50
N ALA A 373 -9.38 8.36 -32.28
CA ALA A 373 -8.11 8.91 -31.81
C ALA A 373 -8.22 10.40 -31.46
N LYS A 374 -9.00 11.17 -32.22
CA LYS A 374 -9.27 12.59 -31.92
C LYS A 374 -10.05 12.75 -30.61
N ALA A 375 -11.08 11.93 -30.40
CA ALA A 375 -11.87 11.93 -29.17
C ALA A 375 -11.01 11.52 -27.96
N ASP A 376 -10.22 10.45 -28.08
CA ASP A 376 -9.30 9.98 -27.04
C ASP A 376 -8.27 11.06 -26.66
N ALA A 377 -7.71 11.77 -27.66
CA ALA A 377 -6.78 12.87 -27.42
C ALA A 377 -7.47 14.05 -26.72
N LYS A 378 -8.70 14.38 -27.11
CA LYS A 378 -9.48 15.45 -26.44
C LYS A 378 -9.87 15.06 -25.03
N GLN A 379 -10.24 13.80 -24.79
CA GLN A 379 -10.52 13.27 -23.47
C GLN A 379 -9.28 13.33 -22.57
N ALA A 380 -8.12 12.92 -23.07
CA ALA A 380 -6.86 12.99 -22.33
C ALA A 380 -6.47 14.44 -21.97
N GLU A 381 -6.80 15.41 -22.84
CA GLU A 381 -6.59 16.83 -22.59
C GLU A 381 -7.48 17.33 -21.45
N LEU A 382 -8.77 17.01 -21.48
CA LEU A 382 -9.71 17.39 -20.42
C LEU A 382 -9.36 16.72 -19.09
N GLU A 383 -8.91 15.46 -19.11
CA GLU A 383 -8.48 14.77 -17.88
C GLU A 383 -7.18 15.36 -17.32
N TYR A 384 -6.27 15.86 -18.18
CA TYR A 384 -5.10 16.63 -17.75
C TYR A 384 -5.49 17.93 -17.07
N GLU A 385 -6.37 18.73 -17.69
CA GLU A 385 -6.87 19.98 -17.11
C GLU A 385 -7.60 19.74 -15.78
N LYS A 386 -8.42 18.68 -15.71
CA LYS A 386 -9.09 18.26 -14.48
C LYS A 386 -8.08 17.89 -13.40
N THR A 387 -7.03 17.13 -13.74
CA THR A 387 -5.99 16.70 -12.79
C THR A 387 -5.23 17.91 -12.21
N LEU A 388 -4.97 18.95 -13.01
CA LEU A 388 -4.40 20.21 -12.52
C LEU A 388 -5.31 20.88 -11.48
N LYS A 389 -6.63 20.92 -11.73
CA LYS A 389 -7.60 21.47 -10.77
C LYS A 389 -7.78 20.62 -9.53
N THR A 390 -7.73 19.29 -9.67
CA THR A 390 -7.71 18.37 -8.53
C THR A 390 -6.46 18.59 -7.67
N GLN A 391 -5.28 18.77 -8.28
CA GLN A 391 -4.06 19.11 -7.55
C GLN A 391 -4.21 20.42 -6.78
N GLU A 392 -4.68 21.49 -7.42
CA GLU A 392 -4.91 22.80 -6.77
C GLU A 392 -5.83 22.64 -5.54
N ASN A 393 -6.95 21.92 -5.72
CA ASN A 393 -7.93 21.68 -4.66
C ASN A 393 -7.36 20.82 -3.51
N THR A 394 -6.63 19.74 -3.82
CA THR A 394 -6.00 18.89 -2.80
C THR A 394 -5.01 19.69 -1.96
N LEU A 395 -4.12 20.47 -2.59
CA LEU A 395 -3.15 21.29 -1.86
C LEU A 395 -3.82 22.39 -1.02
N LEU A 396 -4.89 23.00 -1.53
CA LEU A 396 -5.68 23.98 -0.77
C LEU A 396 -6.35 23.32 0.45
N ASN A 397 -6.96 22.15 0.30
CA ASN A 397 -7.60 21.42 1.39
C ASN A 397 -6.58 20.97 2.44
N SER A 398 -5.42 20.44 2.03
CA SER A 398 -4.34 20.09 2.95
C SER A 398 -3.82 21.31 3.70
N LYS A 399 -3.71 22.47 3.04
CA LYS A 399 -3.32 23.73 3.68
C LYS A 399 -4.34 24.16 4.73
N MET A 400 -5.64 24.16 4.39
CA MET A 400 -6.71 24.51 5.33
C MET A 400 -6.73 23.55 6.51
N GLY A 401 -6.63 22.24 6.25
CA GLY A 401 -6.57 21.21 7.29
C GLY A 401 -5.41 21.42 8.25
N LEU A 402 -4.21 21.69 7.73
CA LEU A 402 -3.03 21.97 8.55
C LEU A 402 -3.20 23.21 9.42
N THR A 403 -3.68 24.33 8.85
CA THR A 403 -3.98 25.56 9.62
C THR A 403 -5.02 25.30 10.71
N THR A 404 -6.09 24.56 10.41
CA THR A 404 -7.10 24.17 11.43
C THR A 404 -6.47 23.35 12.56
N LEU A 405 -5.54 22.44 12.27
CA LEU A 405 -4.84 21.68 13.31
C LEU A 405 -3.98 22.58 14.20
N TYR A 406 -3.27 23.57 13.64
CA TYR A 406 -2.51 24.53 14.45
C TYR A 406 -3.41 25.41 15.30
N THR A 407 -4.55 25.89 14.77
CA THR A 407 -5.55 26.62 15.56
C THR A 407 -6.10 25.77 16.70
N ASN A 408 -6.40 24.49 16.44
CA ASN A 408 -6.85 23.54 17.47
C ASN A 408 -5.76 23.27 18.51
N LEU A 409 -4.49 23.18 18.09
CA LEU A 409 -3.36 23.00 19.00
C LEU A 409 -3.19 24.19 19.94
N GLU A 410 -3.29 25.41 19.43
CA GLU A 410 -3.22 26.65 20.23
C GLU A 410 -4.39 26.74 21.21
N TYR A 411 -5.61 26.46 20.73
CA TYR A 411 -6.81 26.38 21.57
C TYR A 411 -6.64 25.36 22.70
N LEU A 412 -6.26 24.11 22.38
CA LEU A 412 -6.09 23.05 23.37
C LEU A 412 -4.95 23.33 24.34
N THR A 413 -3.87 23.99 23.89
CA THR A 413 -2.78 24.42 24.77
C THR A 413 -3.29 25.42 25.81
N THR A 414 -4.05 26.42 25.38
CA THR A 414 -4.69 27.39 26.29
C THR A 414 -5.69 26.70 27.22
N MET A 415 -6.49 25.76 26.71
CA MET A 415 -7.45 25.00 27.53
C MET A 415 -6.77 24.13 28.58
N VAL A 416 -5.59 23.55 28.28
CA VAL A 416 -4.80 22.82 29.29
C VAL A 416 -4.40 23.76 30.43
N GLU A 417 -3.96 25.00 30.14
CA GLU A 417 -3.61 25.97 31.18
C GLU A 417 -4.81 26.37 32.04
N LEU A 418 -5.95 26.67 31.40
CA LEU A 418 -7.20 27.01 32.09
C LEU A 418 -7.73 25.85 32.94
N ASN A 419 -7.73 24.63 32.42
CA ASN A 419 -8.19 23.44 33.15
C ASN A 419 -7.24 23.07 34.29
N ASN A 420 -5.93 23.28 34.14
CA ASN A 420 -4.99 23.16 35.25
C ASN A 420 -5.33 24.14 36.38
N LYS A 421 -5.61 25.41 36.03
CA LYS A 421 -5.98 26.40 37.04
C LYS A 421 -7.33 26.10 37.69
N ASN A 422 -8.31 25.63 36.91
CA ASN A 422 -9.60 25.20 37.42
C ASN A 422 -9.45 24.03 38.41
N LEU A 423 -8.60 23.04 38.09
CA LEU A 423 -8.30 21.93 38.98
C LEU A 423 -7.66 22.41 40.30
N GLU A 424 -6.67 23.30 40.23
CA GLU A 424 -6.04 23.89 41.42
C GLU A 424 -7.08 24.59 42.33
N LEU A 425 -7.98 25.38 41.73
CA LEU A 425 -9.03 26.08 42.46
C LEU A 425 -10.07 25.12 43.05
N ALA A 426 -10.48 24.10 42.31
CA ALA A 426 -11.40 23.06 42.79
C ALA A 426 -10.80 22.28 43.97
N GLN A 427 -9.51 21.89 43.87
CA GLN A 427 -8.79 21.22 44.95
C GLN A 427 -8.67 22.12 46.20
N LYS A 428 -8.39 23.41 46.01
CA LYS A 428 -8.34 24.38 47.11
C LYS A 428 -9.70 24.57 47.76
N ARG A 429 -10.78 24.66 46.98
CA ARG A 429 -12.17 24.71 47.47
C ARG A 429 -12.49 23.48 48.31
N LEU A 430 -12.22 22.28 47.78
CA LEU A 430 -12.44 21.02 48.48
C LEU A 430 -11.68 20.98 49.81
N THR A 431 -10.41 21.39 49.83
CA THR A 431 -9.60 21.45 51.05
C THR A 431 -10.21 22.40 52.10
N LEU A 432 -10.70 23.57 51.68
CA LEU A 432 -11.35 24.53 52.58
C LEU A 432 -12.70 24.02 53.10
N GLU A 433 -13.49 23.37 52.26
CA GLU A 433 -14.77 22.75 52.67
C GLU A 433 -14.54 21.56 53.60
N GLN A 434 -13.55 20.71 53.36
CA GLN A 434 -13.12 19.66 54.29
C GLN A 434 -12.77 20.24 55.66
N LYS A 435 -12.03 21.37 55.70
CA LYS A 435 -11.70 22.07 56.94
C LYS A 435 -12.95 22.58 57.66
N LYS A 436 -13.88 23.23 56.96
CA LYS A 436 -15.16 23.69 57.56
C LYS A 436 -16.01 22.54 58.05
N PHE A 437 -16.10 21.45 57.28
CA PHE A 437 -16.85 20.25 57.63
C PHE A 437 -16.30 19.62 58.92
N SER A 438 -14.98 19.53 59.07
CA SER A 438 -14.35 19.03 60.30
C SER A 438 -14.65 19.88 61.54
N GLN A 439 -15.06 21.15 61.36
CA GLN A 439 -15.45 22.08 62.41
C GLN A 439 -16.98 22.11 62.65
N GLY A 440 -17.75 21.26 61.96
CA GLY A 440 -19.23 21.30 62.01
C GLY A 440 -19.86 22.52 61.34
N ARG A 441 -19.10 23.24 60.50
CA ARG A 441 -19.53 24.50 59.84
C ARG A 441 -19.89 24.33 58.36
N SER A 442 -19.93 23.09 57.88
CA SER A 442 -20.32 22.74 56.51
C SER A 442 -21.11 21.43 56.54
N SER A 443 -21.83 21.13 55.47
CA SER A 443 -22.64 19.91 55.35
C SER A 443 -21.97 18.87 54.45
N VAL A 444 -22.40 17.61 54.56
CA VAL A 444 -21.93 16.53 53.67
C VAL A 444 -22.20 16.87 52.20
N TYR A 445 -23.31 17.56 51.91
CA TYR A 445 -23.62 18.04 50.57
C TYR A 445 -22.50 18.90 49.96
N PHE A 446 -21.98 19.90 50.68
CA PHE A 446 -20.90 20.76 50.16
C PHE A 446 -19.58 20.02 49.99
N LEU A 447 -19.31 19.03 50.84
CA LEU A 447 -18.13 18.16 50.70
C LEU A 447 -18.23 17.29 49.43
N LEU A 448 -19.37 16.63 49.23
CA LEU A 448 -19.63 15.81 48.05
C LEU A 448 -19.58 16.64 46.77
N GLN A 449 -20.17 17.84 46.78
CA GLN A 449 -20.10 18.78 45.66
C GLN A 449 -18.64 19.17 45.35
N GLY A 450 -17.82 19.42 46.37
CA GLY A 450 -16.41 19.73 46.17
C GLY A 450 -15.61 18.56 45.55
N GLU A 451 -15.89 17.32 45.94
CA GLU A 451 -15.28 16.13 45.33
C GLU A 451 -15.69 15.97 43.87
N ASP A 452 -16.95 16.29 43.54
CA ASP A 452 -17.46 16.30 42.17
C ASP A 452 -16.83 17.36 41.30
N ASP A 453 -16.66 18.58 41.82
CA ASP A 453 -15.98 19.65 41.11
C ASP A 453 -14.52 19.26 40.79
N VAL A 454 -13.82 18.63 41.75
CA VAL A 454 -12.45 18.14 41.53
C VAL A 454 -12.43 17.01 40.51
N LEU A 455 -13.34 16.03 40.60
CA LEU A 455 -13.42 14.94 39.63
C LEU A 455 -13.71 15.46 38.21
N ALA A 456 -14.65 16.39 38.07
CA ALA A 456 -14.97 17.00 36.79
C ALA A 456 -13.78 17.76 36.21
N ALA A 457 -13.04 18.50 37.05
CA ALA A 457 -11.83 19.21 36.64
C ALA A 457 -10.68 18.25 36.26
N GLU A 458 -10.49 17.15 36.98
CA GLU A 458 -9.50 16.11 36.67
C GLU A 458 -9.79 15.45 35.32
N ASN A 459 -11.05 15.04 35.09
CA ASN A 459 -11.47 14.46 33.82
C ASN A 459 -11.29 15.44 32.66
N SER A 460 -11.78 16.68 32.80
CA SER A 460 -11.66 17.70 31.75
C SER A 460 -10.20 18.01 31.42
N LEU A 461 -9.32 18.10 32.42
CA LEU A 461 -7.89 18.30 32.21
C LEU A 461 -7.26 17.12 31.45
N ASN A 462 -7.51 15.88 31.88
CA ASN A 462 -6.96 14.70 31.22
C ASN A 462 -7.45 14.60 29.77
N GLU A 463 -8.75 14.74 29.53
CA GLU A 463 -9.31 14.73 28.17
C GLU A 463 -8.67 15.80 27.28
N THR A 464 -8.49 17.02 27.80
CA THR A 464 -7.86 18.11 27.04
C THR A 464 -6.39 17.83 26.73
N ILE A 465 -5.64 17.27 27.69
CA ILE A 465 -4.23 16.88 27.48
C ILE A 465 -4.15 15.83 26.37
N PHE A 466 -4.93 14.75 26.45
CA PHE A 466 -4.87 13.70 25.43
C PHE A 466 -5.41 14.15 24.07
N ALA A 467 -6.42 15.04 24.04
CA ALA A 467 -6.87 15.67 22.79
C ALA A 467 -5.75 16.49 22.14
N ARG A 468 -4.99 17.26 22.95
CA ARG A 468 -3.82 18.02 22.47
C ARG A 468 -2.78 17.11 21.82
N GLU A 469 -2.43 16.00 22.47
CA GLU A 469 -1.44 15.05 21.92
C GLU A 469 -1.94 14.37 20.64
N LYS A 470 -3.24 14.08 20.53
CA LYS A 470 -3.84 13.56 19.29
C LYS A 470 -3.74 14.57 18.13
N VAL A 471 -3.89 15.86 18.40
CA VAL A 471 -3.67 16.91 17.38
C VAL A 471 -2.19 17.00 16.99
N ILE A 472 -1.26 16.89 17.94
CA ILE A 472 0.18 16.81 17.66
C ILE A 472 0.49 15.63 16.74
N ASN A 473 -0.07 14.45 17.05
CA ASN A 473 0.06 13.25 16.23
C ASN A 473 -0.41 13.48 14.79
N GLN A 474 -1.56 14.15 14.60
CA GLN A 474 -2.08 14.50 13.27
C GLN A 474 -1.16 15.47 12.51
N ILE A 475 -0.59 16.47 13.19
CA ILE A 475 0.37 17.40 12.57
C ILE A 475 1.64 16.66 12.14
N LYS A 476 2.16 15.75 12.97
CA LYS A 476 3.33 14.92 12.64
C LYS A 476 3.08 14.07 11.40
N ALA A 477 1.92 13.42 11.31
CA ALA A 477 1.52 12.64 10.15
C ALA A 477 1.48 13.47 8.86
N LEU A 478 0.77 14.61 8.88
CA LEU A 478 0.66 15.54 7.74
C LEU A 478 1.99 16.21 7.33
N THR A 479 3.02 16.11 8.17
CA THR A 479 4.35 16.65 7.91
C THR A 479 5.41 15.55 7.75
N ASP A 480 4.96 14.32 7.48
CA ASP A 480 5.77 13.14 7.17
C ASP A 480 6.88 12.89 8.21
N ARG A 481 6.58 13.14 9.49
CA ARG A 481 7.58 13.09 10.58
C ARG A 481 7.89 11.67 11.02
N TYR A 482 6.92 10.75 10.97
CA TYR A 482 7.15 9.39 11.45
C TYR A 482 8.05 8.58 10.54
N LEU A 483 8.07 8.87 9.23
CA LEU A 483 9.06 8.31 8.31
C LEU A 483 10.50 8.65 8.71
N VAL A 484 10.71 9.80 9.35
CA VAL A 484 12.02 10.21 9.87
C VAL A 484 12.28 9.60 11.25
N GLU A 485 11.31 9.67 12.15
CA GLU A 485 11.44 9.19 13.54
C GLU A 485 11.62 7.65 13.62
N TYR A 486 10.94 6.90 12.76
CA TYR A 486 10.94 5.42 12.76
C TYR A 486 11.69 4.80 11.59
N LYS A 487 12.52 5.57 10.89
CA LYS A 487 13.26 5.13 9.70
C LYS A 487 13.99 3.80 9.88
N ASP A 488 14.57 3.57 11.06
CA ASP A 488 15.39 2.38 11.34
C ASP A 488 14.58 1.07 11.41
N VAL A 489 13.26 1.17 11.60
CA VAL A 489 12.36 0.01 11.75
C VAL A 489 11.45 -0.16 10.53
N LEU A 490 11.35 0.89 9.71
CA LEU A 490 10.61 0.87 8.46
C LEU A 490 11.46 0.23 7.36
N THR A 491 11.34 -1.10 7.24
CA THR A 491 12.08 -1.90 6.26
C THR A 491 11.14 -2.71 5.37
N LEU A 492 11.51 -2.85 4.09
CA LEU A 492 10.80 -3.66 3.10
C LEU A 492 11.00 -5.17 3.28
#